data_AF-A0A173V8X8-F1
#
_entry.id   AF-A0A173V8X8-F1
#
_cell.length_a   1.000
_cell.length_b   1.000
_cell.length_c   1.000
_cell.angle_alpha   90.00
_cell.angle_beta   90.00
_cell.angle_gamma   90.00
#
_symmetry.space_group_name_H-M   'P 1'
#
loop_
_entity.id
_entity.type
_entity.pdbx_description
1 polymer ?
#
loop_
_entity_poly.entity_id
_entity_poly.type
_entity_poly.pdbx_seq_one_letter_code
_entity_poly.pdbx_strand_id
1 'polypeptide(L)'
;MSDNKLDVTVIQKPDQSYMVAITYIHLDRNKDKEKRQMVSETTYRWNSRSKEVIDFLKFKRTKVFYSQVRAMCKHYGQREFRRY
;
A
#
# COMPACT_ATOMS: atom_id res chain seq x y z
N MET A 1 -2.71 -7.67 -17.45
CA MET A 1 -2.93 -7.18 -16.07
C MET A 1 -1.60 -7.15 -15.33
N SER A 2 -1.28 -6.09 -14.58
CA SER A 2 0.02 -5.98 -13.88
C SER A 2 0.13 -7.02 -12.74
N ASP A 3 1.13 -7.89 -12.80
CA ASP A 3 1.43 -8.94 -11.79
C ASP A 3 2.03 -8.39 -10.48
N ASN A 4 1.77 -7.13 -10.16
CA ASN A 4 2.28 -6.51 -8.94
C ASN A 4 1.46 -7.02 -7.77
N LYS A 5 2.13 -7.55 -6.74
CA LYS A 5 1.48 -7.87 -5.47
C LYS A 5 1.26 -6.58 -4.69
N LEU A 6 0.16 -6.53 -3.95
CA LEU A 6 -0.22 -5.39 -3.14
C LEU A 6 -0.46 -5.88 -1.73
N ASP A 7 0.24 -5.27 -0.78
CA ASP A 7 0.05 -5.52 0.65
C ASP A 7 -0.50 -4.26 1.33
N VAL A 8 -1.37 -4.46 2.32
CA VAL A 8 -2.01 -3.38 3.09
C VAL A 8 -1.93 -3.68 4.56
N THR A 9 -1.26 -2.78 5.28
CA THR A 9 -1.14 -2.84 6.73
C THR A 9 -1.88 -1.65 7.33
N VAL A 10 -2.69 -1.92 8.35
CA VAL A 10 -3.35 -0.87 9.15
C VAL A 10 -2.96 -1.08 10.60
N ILE A 11 -2.29 -0.09 11.18
CA ILE A 11 -1.81 -0.12 12.57
C ILE A 11 -2.53 0.98 13.33
N GLN A 12 -3.18 0.62 14.44
CA GLN A 12 -3.69 1.61 15.39
C GLN A 12 -2.54 2.04 16.32
N LYS A 13 -2.32 3.35 16.41
CA LYS A 13 -1.29 3.95 17.26
C LYS A 13 -1.84 4.22 18.67
N PRO A 14 -0.96 4.40 19.67
CA PRO A 14 -1.38 4.72 21.05
C PRO A 14 -2.19 6.02 21.17
N ASP A 15 -2.01 6.98 20.26
CA ASP A 15 -2.74 8.26 20.23
C ASP A 15 -4.14 8.16 19.59
N GLN A 16 -4.67 6.94 19.45
CA GLN A 16 -5.92 6.61 18.75
C GLN A 16 -5.95 6.98 17.26
N SER A 17 -4.82 7.41 16.67
CA SER A 17 -4.70 7.54 15.22
C SER A 17 -4.41 6.19 14.57
N TYR A 18 -4.66 6.11 13.28
CA TYR A 18 -4.41 4.94 12.46
C TYR A 18 -3.36 5.28 11.41
N MET A 19 -2.39 4.38 11.26
CA MET A 19 -1.43 4.40 10.16
C MET A 19 -1.82 3.35 9.15
N VAL A 20 -1.99 3.78 7.91
CA VAL A 20 -2.25 2.91 6.76
C VAL A 20 -0.98 2.88 5.92
N ALA A 21 -0.47 1.69 5.64
CA ALA A 21 0.63 1.45 4.73
C ALA A 21 0.14 0.59 3.57
N ILE A 22 0.40 1.03 2.34
CA ILE A 22 0.13 0.26 1.12
C ILE A 22 1.45 0.04 0.40
N THR A 23 1.84 -1.23 0.26
CA THR A 23 3.10 -1.63 -0.36
C THR A 23 2.82 -2.28 -1.71
N TYR A 24 3.33 -1.67 -2.78
CA TYR A 24 3.35 -2.25 -4.11
C TYR A 24 4.66 -2.99 -4.32
N ILE A 25 4.56 -4.30 -4.52
CA ILE A 25 5.70 -5.17 -4.77
C ILE A 25 5.82 -5.37 -6.28
N HIS A 26 6.93 -4.90 -6.84
CA HIS A 26 7.27 -5.06 -8.25
C HIS A 26 8.14 -6.30 -8.41
N LEU A 27 7.63 -7.26 -9.16
CA LEU A 27 8.32 -8.51 -9.48
C LEU A 27 9.03 -8.41 -10.82
N ASP A 28 10.15 -9.11 -10.97
CA ASP A 28 10.88 -9.24 -12.22
C ASP A 28 9.99 -9.91 -13.26
N ARG A 29 9.67 -9.18 -14.33
CA ARG A 29 8.78 -9.65 -15.39
C ARG A 29 9.51 -10.45 -16.46
N ASN A 30 10.84 -10.42 -16.48
CA ASN A 30 11.65 -11.14 -17.46
C ASN A 30 11.80 -12.63 -17.12
N LYS A 31 11.42 -13.04 -15.91
CA LYS A 31 11.45 -14.44 -15.46
C LYS A 31 10.06 -15.09 -15.51
N ASP A 32 10.06 -16.42 -15.63
CA ASP A 32 8.87 -17.26 -15.48
C ASP A 32 8.09 -16.90 -14.22
N LYS A 33 6.76 -16.92 -14.29
CA LYS A 33 5.86 -16.49 -13.20
C LYS A 33 6.19 -17.10 -11.84
N GLU A 34 6.64 -18.36 -11.81
CA GLU A 34 6.99 -19.09 -10.59
C GLU A 34 8.34 -18.71 -10.00
N LYS A 35 9.25 -18.15 -10.82
CA LYS A 35 10.63 -17.76 -10.42
C LYS A 35 10.80 -16.26 -10.26
N ARG A 36 9.70 -15.49 -10.30
CA ARG A 36 9.78 -14.04 -10.22
C ARG A 36 10.22 -13.60 -8.84
N GLN A 37 11.36 -12.93 -8.82
CA GLN A 37 11.90 -12.30 -7.62
C GLN A 37 11.40 -10.86 -7.53
N MET A 38 11.37 -10.35 -6.31
CA MET A 38 11.10 -8.95 -6.03
C MET A 38 12.26 -8.09 -6.49
N VAL A 39 11.97 -7.05 -7.28
CA VAL A 39 12.97 -6.11 -7.81
C VAL A 39 12.90 -4.77 -7.07
N SER A 40 11.70 -4.37 -6.70
CA SER A 40 11.50 -3.14 -5.92
C SER A 40 10.16 -3.15 -5.21
N GLU A 41 10.05 -2.35 -4.16
CA GLU A 41 8.77 -1.99 -3.56
C GLU A 41 8.60 -0.48 -3.47
N THR A 42 7.34 -0.06 -3.47
CA THR A 42 6.96 1.29 -3.09
C THR A 42 5.91 1.24 -2.00
N THR A 43 6.23 1.82 -0.86
CA THR A 43 5.35 1.89 0.30
C THR A 43 4.79 3.30 0.44
N TYR A 44 3.46 3.40 0.46
CA TYR A 44 2.73 4.64 0.68
C TYR A 44 2.15 4.62 2.09
N ARG A 45 2.53 5.59 2.92
CA ARG A 45 2.06 5.71 4.30
C ARG A 45 1.20 6.95 4.48
N TRP A 46 0.09 6.77 5.17
CA TRP A 46 -0.83 7.84 5.53
C TRP A 46 -1.35 7.64 6.95
N ASN A 47 -1.50 8.73 7.69
CA ASN A 47 -2.07 8.72 9.03
C ASN A 47 -3.46 9.37 9.01
N SER A 48 -4.42 8.74 9.69
CA SER A 48 -5.79 9.25 9.83
C SER A 48 -6.30 9.04 11.23
N ARG A 49 -7.12 9.98 11.73
CA ARG A 49 -7.88 9.80 12.98
C ARG A 49 -9.31 9.29 12.74
N SER A 50 -9.76 9.24 11.49
CA SER A 50 -11.13 8.82 11.16
C SER A 50 -11.24 7.30 11.14
N LYS A 51 -11.86 6.73 12.17
CA LYS A 51 -12.13 5.29 12.26
C LYS A 51 -13.02 4.78 11.13
N GLU A 52 -14.03 5.56 10.72
CA GLU A 52 -14.98 5.19 9.65
C GLU A 52 -14.25 4.94 8.32
N VAL A 53 -13.31 5.81 7.97
CA VAL A 53 -12.50 5.65 6.75
C VAL A 53 -11.61 4.40 6.85
N ILE A 54 -11.09 4.10 8.03
CA ILE A 54 -10.25 2.92 8.28
C ILE A 54 -11.07 1.62 8.23
N ASP A 55 -12.26 1.61 8.78
CA ASP A 55 -13.16 0.45 8.73
C ASP A 55 -13.62 0.20 7.29
N PHE A 56 -13.90 1.28 6.53
CA PHE A 56 -14.16 1.19 5.10
C PHE A 56 -12.95 0.62 4.32
N LEU A 57 -11.72 1.07 4.65
CA LEU A 57 -10.46 0.53 4.09
C LEU A 57 -10.33 -0.98 4.31
N LYS A 58 -10.63 -1.45 5.53
CA LYS A 58 -10.56 -2.86 5.87
C LYS A 58 -11.61 -3.68 5.11
N PHE A 59 -12.80 -3.11 4.87
CA PHE A 59 -13.91 -3.79 4.20
C PHE A 59 -13.77 -3.85 2.67
N LYS A 60 -13.43 -2.74 2.01
CA LYS A 60 -13.44 -2.61 0.53
C LYS A 60 -12.06 -2.77 -0.11
N ARG A 61 -11.27 -3.77 0.29
CA ARG A 61 -9.91 -4.07 -0.21
C ARG A 61 -9.82 -4.22 -1.75
N THR A 62 -9.89 -3.11 -2.48
CA THR A 62 -10.05 -3.05 -3.94
C THR A 62 -8.96 -2.18 -4.57
N LYS A 63 -8.56 -2.52 -5.80
CA LYS A 63 -7.49 -1.82 -6.53
C LYS A 63 -7.77 -0.33 -6.75
N VAL A 64 -9.02 0.03 -7.05
CA VAL A 64 -9.43 1.42 -7.27
C VAL A 64 -9.21 2.26 -6.01
N PHE A 65 -9.57 1.69 -4.86
CA PHE A 65 -9.45 2.37 -3.58
C PHE A 65 -7.99 2.56 -3.16
N TYR A 66 -7.12 1.58 -3.41
CA TYR A 66 -5.68 1.73 -3.17
C TYR A 66 -5.03 2.78 -4.09
N SER A 67 -5.55 2.95 -5.31
CA SER A 67 -5.15 4.05 -6.19
C SER A 67 -5.50 5.42 -5.58
N GLN A 68 -6.68 5.54 -4.96
CA GLN A 68 -7.09 6.77 -4.27
C GLN A 68 -6.22 7.05 -3.04
N VAL A 69 -5.94 6.04 -2.21
CA VAL A 69 -5.02 6.18 -1.08
C VAL A 69 -3.63 6.58 -1.55
N ARG A 70 -3.13 5.99 -2.65
CA ARG A 70 -1.86 6.40 -3.26
C ARG A 70 -1.86 7.87 -3.67
N ALA A 71 -2.94 8.36 -4.29
CA ALA A 71 -3.07 9.76 -4.65
C ALA A 71 -3.05 10.65 -3.39
N MET A 72 -3.78 10.27 -2.34
CA MET A 72 -3.71 10.99 -1.06
C MET A 72 -2.31 10.97 -0.45
N CYS A 73 -1.62 9.83 -0.43
CA CYS A 73 -0.27 9.71 0.11
C CYS A 73 0.74 10.57 -0.64
N LYS A 74 0.52 10.85 -1.93
CA LYS A 74 1.36 11.76 -2.71
C LYS A 74 1.28 13.20 -2.18
N HIS A 75 0.14 13.62 -1.65
CA HIS A 75 -0.10 14.98 -1.19
C HIS A 75 0.04 15.15 0.33
N TYR A 76 -0.38 14.15 1.11
CA TYR A 76 -0.54 14.26 2.56
C TYR A 76 0.19 13.15 3.34
N GLY A 77 0.90 12.28 2.64
CA GLY A 77 1.55 11.12 3.22
C GLY A 77 3.04 11.08 2.93
N GLN A 78 3.61 9.90 3.15
CA GLN A 78 4.99 9.60 2.85
C GLN A 78 5.07 8.50 1.81
N ARG A 79 6.02 8.63 0.89
CA ARG A 79 6.34 7.63 -0.12
C ARG A 79 7.77 7.16 0.09
N GLU A 80 7.94 5.87 0.32
CA GLU A 80 9.24 5.22 0.40
C GLU A 80 9.39 4.27 -0.79
N PHE A 81 10.55 4.33 -1.45
CA PHE A 81 10.89 3.43 -2.55
C PHE A 81 12.14 2.65 -2.15
N ARG A 82 12.11 1.34 -2.37
CA ARG A 82 13.24 0.45 -2.10
C ARG A 82 13.46 -0.48 -3.28
N ARG A 83 14.72 -0.65 -3.66
CA ARG A 83 15.17 -1.55 -4.72
C ARG A 83 15.99 -2.70 -4.12
N TYR A 84 15.87 -3.88 -4.73
CA TYR A 84 16.55 -5.11 -4.35
C TYR A 84 17.39 -5.64 -5.51
#